data_AF-A0A2R7MQC4-F1
#
_entry.id   AF-A0A2R7MQC4-F1
#
_cell.length_a   1.000
_cell.length_b   1.000
_cell.length_c   1.000
_cell.angle_alpha   90.00
_cell.angle_beta   90.00
_cell.angle_gamma   90.00
#
_symmetry.space_group_name_H-M   'P 1'
#
loop_
_entity.id
_entity.type
_entity.pdbx_description
1 polymer ?
#
loop_
_entity_poly.entity_id
_entity_poly.type
_entity_poly.pdbx_seq_one_letter_code
_entity_poly.pdbx_strand_id
1 'polypeptide(L)'
;MKVLLFILFSSLMSAQVNPARSKGEVFKHRPEKPYENPDYSGLIVVERSMYGLNFQDKQLSPDVKTRIEKFFKRHLNGYTELKTYQIRIQKKRGKWYVDNIEI
;
A
#
# COMPACT_ATOMS: atom_id res chain seq x y z
N MET A 1 -6.15 -25.66 -47.58
CA MET A 1 -5.24 -24.75 -46.85
C MET A 1 -5.91 -23.54 -46.17
N LYS A 2 -7.20 -23.25 -46.34
CA LYS A 2 -7.84 -22.07 -45.72
C LYS A 2 -8.33 -22.28 -44.28
N VAL A 3 -8.65 -23.52 -43.90
CA VAL A 3 -9.22 -23.86 -42.57
C VAL A 3 -8.14 -23.85 -41.47
N LEU A 4 -6.92 -24.26 -41.78
CA LEU A 4 -5.81 -24.32 -40.81
C LEU A 4 -5.39 -22.92 -40.33
N LEU A 5 -5.52 -21.91 -41.20
CA LEU A 5 -5.21 -20.52 -40.89
C LEU A 5 -6.22 -19.89 -39.91
N PHE A 6 -7.48 -20.36 -39.94
CA PHE A 6 -8.55 -19.87 -39.07
C PHE A 6 -8.40 -20.36 -37.62
N ILE A 7 -7.85 -21.56 -37.43
CA ILE A 7 -7.61 -22.15 -36.10
C ILE A 7 -6.41 -21.48 -35.40
N LEU A 8 -5.41 -21.02 -36.17
CA LEU A 8 -4.26 -20.27 -35.63
C LEU A 8 -4.63 -18.85 -35.18
N PHE A 9 -5.66 -18.24 -35.78
CA PHE A 9 -6.10 -16.90 -35.42
C PHE A 9 -6.90 -16.87 -34.11
N SER A 10 -7.65 -17.92 -33.79
CA SER A 10 -8.42 -18.00 -32.54
C SER A 10 -7.53 -18.21 -31.31
N SER A 11 -6.36 -18.85 -31.45
CA SER A 11 -5.40 -19.00 -30.35
C SER A 11 -4.64 -17.73 -29.97
N LEU A 12 -4.62 -16.70 -30.85
CA LEU A 12 -3.95 -15.42 -30.58
C LEU A 12 -4.82 -14.43 -29.79
N MET A 13 -6.12 -14.69 -29.67
CA MET A 13 -7.08 -13.80 -29.00
C MET A 13 -7.22 -14.06 -27.49
N SER A 14 -6.59 -15.10 -26.93
CA SER A 14 -6.77 -15.51 -25.53
C SER A 14 -5.63 -15.14 -24.58
N ALA A 15 -4.61 -14.41 -25.04
CA ALA A 15 -3.49 -14.02 -24.20
C ALA A 15 -3.61 -12.54 -23.80
N GLN A 16 -3.51 -12.29 -22.49
CA GLN A 16 -3.37 -10.98 -21.82
C GLN A 16 -4.65 -10.28 -21.34
N VAL A 17 -5.57 -11.01 -20.71
CA VAL A 17 -6.20 -10.42 -19.51
C VAL A 17 -5.29 -10.80 -18.36
N ASN A 18 -4.27 -9.97 -18.06
CA ASN A 18 -3.48 -10.14 -16.85
C ASN A 18 -4.34 -9.62 -15.68
N PRO A 19 -5.02 -10.47 -14.90
CA PRO A 19 -5.92 -10.02 -13.86
C PRO A 19 -5.09 -9.77 -12.59
N ALA A 20 -3.93 -9.13 -12.71
CA ALA A 20 -3.12 -8.76 -11.55
C ALA A 20 -3.85 -7.76 -10.63
N ARG A 21 -4.98 -7.22 -11.07
CA ARG A 21 -5.95 -6.51 -10.25
C ARG A 21 -7.34 -7.08 -10.49
N SER A 22 -7.89 -7.75 -9.50
CA SER A 22 -9.33 -7.92 -9.44
C SER A 22 -9.98 -6.53 -9.30
N LYS A 23 -11.08 -6.27 -10.02
CA LYS A 23 -11.82 -5.00 -9.90
C LYS A 23 -12.27 -4.83 -8.44
N GLY A 24 -11.60 -3.95 -7.70
CA GLY A 24 -11.85 -3.70 -6.27
C GLY A 24 -10.59 -3.75 -5.39
N GLU A 25 -9.49 -4.31 -5.88
CA GLU A 25 -8.23 -4.33 -5.13
C GLU A 25 -7.54 -2.96 -5.12
N VAL A 26 -7.51 -2.36 -3.93
CA VAL A 26 -6.87 -1.06 -3.69
C VAL A 26 -5.34 -1.19 -3.55
N PHE A 27 -4.79 -2.40 -3.44
CA PHE A 27 -3.39 -2.64 -3.04
C PHE A 27 -2.59 -3.53 -4.01
N LYS A 28 -1.28 -3.30 -4.09
CA LYS A 28 -0.34 -4.07 -4.93
C LYS A 28 0.19 -5.29 -4.16
N HIS A 29 0.19 -6.46 -4.79
CA HIS A 29 0.77 -7.69 -4.22
C HIS A 29 2.29 -7.81 -4.36
N ARG A 30 2.91 -6.98 -5.21
CA ARG A 30 4.35 -7.00 -5.46
C ARG A 30 4.93 -5.58 -5.43
N PRO A 31 6.20 -5.41 -5.00
CA PRO A 31 6.87 -4.13 -5.02
C PRO A 31 7.07 -3.65 -6.46
N GLU A 32 7.00 -2.33 -6.68
CA GLU A 32 7.29 -1.74 -8.00
C GLU A 32 8.79 -1.54 -8.22
N LYS A 33 9.55 -1.37 -7.13
CA LYS A 33 11.00 -1.20 -7.15
C LYS A 33 11.65 -2.28 -6.29
N PRO A 34 12.79 -2.85 -6.71
CA PRO A 34 13.45 -3.95 -5.99
C PRO A 34 13.92 -3.56 -4.57
N TYR A 35 14.14 -2.26 -4.32
CA TYR A 35 14.54 -1.74 -3.01
C TYR A 35 13.37 -1.28 -2.15
N GLU A 36 12.14 -1.36 -2.64
CA GLU A 36 10.96 -1.06 -1.84
C GLU A 36 10.78 -2.18 -0.82
N ASN A 37 10.64 -1.84 0.47
CA ASN A 37 10.30 -2.80 1.51
C ASN A 37 8.77 -2.83 1.70
N PRO A 38 8.05 -3.79 1.09
CA PRO A 38 6.59 -3.90 1.21
C PRO A 38 6.12 -4.48 2.54
N ASP A 39 7.03 -4.96 3.39
CA ASP A 39 6.77 -5.64 4.67
C ASP A 39 7.32 -4.86 5.87
N TYR A 40 7.52 -3.54 5.71
CA TYR A 40 8.05 -2.70 6.77
C TYR A 40 7.26 -2.86 8.08
N SER A 41 7.95 -3.29 9.13
CA SER A 41 7.43 -3.38 10.49
C SER A 41 8.45 -2.74 11.42
N GLY A 42 8.05 -1.71 12.16
CA GLY A 42 8.97 -0.88 12.93
C GLY A 42 8.29 0.25 13.68
N LEU A 43 9.08 0.95 14.50
CA LEU A 43 8.67 2.19 15.15
C LEU A 43 8.97 3.36 14.22
N ILE A 44 7.97 4.19 13.94
CA ILE A 44 8.10 5.39 13.11
C ILE A 44 7.86 6.61 13.96
N VAL A 45 8.66 7.65 13.74
CA VAL A 45 8.46 8.96 14.34
C VAL A 45 7.73 9.88 13.36
N VAL A 46 6.55 10.33 13.76
CA VAL A 46 5.68 11.21 12.97
C VAL A 46 5.42 12.48 13.76
N GLU A 47 5.74 13.63 13.20
CA GLU A 47 5.40 14.92 13.77
C GLU A 47 4.11 15.45 13.15
N ARG A 48 3.12 15.77 13.99
CA ARG A 48 1.89 16.43 13.54
C ARG A 48 2.07 17.93 13.64
N SER A 49 1.99 18.59 12.48
CA SER A 49 2.02 20.04 12.35
C SER A 49 0.67 20.59 11.90
N MET A 50 0.51 21.91 11.92
CA MET A 50 -0.66 22.60 11.37
C MET A 50 -0.90 22.28 9.88
N TYR A 51 0.16 21.93 9.15
CA TYR A 51 0.11 21.69 7.71
C TYR A 51 -0.01 20.20 7.34
N GLY A 52 0.04 19.30 8.32
CA GLY A 52 -0.05 17.85 8.08
C GLY A 52 0.98 17.05 8.88
N LEU A 53 1.28 15.85 8.38
CA LEU A 53 2.20 14.90 9.01
C LEU A 53 3.59 14.98 8.38
N ASN A 54 4.60 15.18 9.21
CA ASN A 54 6.01 15.12 8.84
C ASN A 54 6.60 13.79 9.32
N PHE A 55 7.12 13.00 8.38
CA PHE A 55 7.78 11.73 8.68
C PHE A 55 9.28 11.97 8.82
N GLN A 56 9.84 11.68 10.00
CA GLN A 56 11.30 11.78 10.19
C GLN A 56 12.05 10.72 9.38
N ASP A 57 11.42 9.57 9.18
CA ASP A 57 12.04 8.43 8.53
C ASP A 57 11.95 8.55 6.99
N LYS A 58 13.08 8.87 6.36
CA LYS A 58 13.16 9.20 4.93
C LYS A 58 12.93 7.99 4.01
N GLN A 59 13.18 6.78 4.50
CA GLN A 59 13.12 5.55 3.70
C GLN A 59 11.71 4.93 3.63
N LEU A 60 10.71 5.54 4.26
CA LEU A 60 9.33 5.05 4.20
C LEU A 60 8.76 5.16 2.80
N SER A 61 8.17 4.06 2.32
CA SER A 61 7.48 4.05 1.04
C SER A 61 6.28 5.01 1.05
N PRO A 62 5.92 5.60 -0.11
CA PRO A 62 4.76 6.48 -0.20
C PRO A 62 3.45 5.80 0.22
N ASP A 63 3.31 4.49 0.00
CA ASP A 63 2.14 3.72 0.41
C ASP A 63 1.99 3.70 1.94
N VAL A 64 3.09 3.48 2.67
CA VAL A 64 3.09 3.48 4.14
C VAL A 64 2.72 4.86 4.69
N LYS A 65 3.28 5.94 4.14
CA LYS A 65 2.93 7.32 4.53
C LYS A 65 1.44 7.60 4.35
N THR A 66 0.89 7.20 3.20
CA THR A 66 -0.54 7.36 2.89
C THR A 66 -1.43 6.59 3.88
N ARG A 67 -1.02 5.39 4.32
CA ARG A 67 -1.75 4.61 5.32
C ARG A 67 -1.79 5.32 6.68
N ILE A 68 -0.65 5.86 7.11
CA ILE A 68 -0.54 6.59 8.36
C ILE A 68 -1.39 7.86 8.32
N GLU A 69 -1.34 8.62 7.23
CA GLU A 69 -2.19 9.80 7.06
C GLU A 69 -3.69 9.45 7.17
N LYS A 70 -4.13 8.35 6.56
CA LYS A 70 -5.51 7.87 6.69
C LYS A 70 -5.83 7.46 8.13
N PHE A 71 -4.89 6.81 8.82
CA PHE A 71 -5.05 6.46 10.23
C PHE A 71 -5.29 7.69 11.10
N PHE A 72 -4.44 8.72 11.00
CA PHE A 72 -4.58 9.99 11.73
C PHE A 72 -5.85 10.77 11.37
N LYS A 73 -6.32 10.65 10.11
CA LYS A 73 -7.60 11.25 9.68
C LYS A 73 -8.83 10.50 10.21
N ARG A 74 -8.76 9.18 10.39
CA ARG A 74 -9.86 8.38 10.95
C ARG A 74 -9.90 8.46 12.48
N HIS A 75 -8.74 8.48 13.14
CA HIS A 75 -8.63 8.49 14.59
C HIS A 75 -8.59 9.91 15.15
N LEU A 76 -9.60 10.70 14.79
CA LEU A 76 -9.75 12.13 15.11
C LEU A 76 -9.78 12.45 16.61
N ASN A 77 -9.90 11.47 17.50
CA ASN A 77 -9.97 11.75 18.94
C ASN A 77 -8.65 11.44 19.68
N GLY A 78 -7.76 10.63 19.11
CA GLY A 78 -6.52 10.21 19.78
C GLY A 78 -5.26 10.94 19.32
N TYR A 79 -5.28 11.52 18.10
CA TYR A 79 -4.08 12.03 17.44
C TYR A 79 -4.25 13.47 16.92
N THR A 80 -4.98 14.32 17.64
CA THR A 80 -5.26 15.72 17.26
C THR A 80 -4.17 16.69 17.67
N GLU A 81 -3.47 16.40 18.77
CA GLU A 81 -2.47 17.29 19.33
C GLU A 81 -1.29 17.47 18.38
N LEU A 82 -0.82 18.71 18.26
CA LEU A 82 0.35 19.10 17.49
C LEU A 82 1.62 18.70 18.25
N LYS A 83 2.01 17.44 18.11
CA LYS A 83 3.19 16.88 18.77
C LYS A 83 3.81 15.79 17.92
N THR A 84 4.96 15.32 18.39
CA THR A 84 5.63 14.14 17.85
C THR A 84 5.02 12.87 18.45
N TYR A 85 4.61 11.96 17.58
CA TYR A 85 4.09 10.64 17.91
C TYR A 85 5.12 9.58 17.51
N GLN A 86 5.31 8.59 18.38
CA GLN A 86 6.02 7.37 18.07
C GLN A 86 4.99 6.28 17.82
N ILE A 87 4.92 5.81 16.58
CA ILE A 87 3.85 4.93 16.13
C ILE A 87 4.45 3.61 15.70
N ARG A 88 3.90 2.52 16.21
CA ARG A 88 4.31 1.18 15.80
C ARG A 88 3.51 0.75 14.59
N ILE A 89 4.22 0.41 13.52
CA ILE A 89 3.63 -0.17 12.32
C ILE A 89 4.06 -1.61 12.20
N GLN A 90 3.10 -2.48 11.90
CA GLN A 90 3.36 -3.91 11.75
C GLN A 90 2.45 -4.48 10.68
N LYS A 91 3.01 -5.37 9.85
CA LYS A 91 2.23 -6.19 8.92
C LYS A 91 2.06 -7.58 9.50
N LYS A 92 0.82 -7.98 9.79
CA LYS A 92 0.48 -9.31 10.34
C LYS A 92 -0.54 -9.99 9.44
N ARG A 93 -0.24 -11.19 8.96
CA ARG A 93 -1.15 -12.00 8.12
C ARG A 93 -1.71 -11.23 6.91
N GLY A 94 -0.85 -10.45 6.24
CA GLY A 94 -1.23 -9.62 5.09
C GLY A 94 -1.99 -8.33 5.41
N LYS A 95 -2.34 -8.10 6.69
CA LYS A 95 -3.03 -6.89 7.16
C LYS A 95 -2.05 -5.93 7.83
N TRP A 96 -2.28 -4.64 7.65
CA TRP A 96 -1.48 -3.59 8.30
C TRP A 96 -2.13 -3.16 9.60
N TYR A 97 -1.29 -2.93 10.60
CA TYR A 97 -1.73 -2.40 11.88
C TYR A 97 -0.85 -1.21 12.26
N VAL A 98 -1.50 -0.15 12.70
CA VAL A 98 -0.87 1.00 13.34
C VAL A 98 -1.31 0.99 14.80
N ASP A 99 -0.35 0.92 15.74
CA ASP A 99 -0.62 0.83 17.18
C ASP A 99 -1.65 -0.25 17.56
N ASN A 100 -1.56 -1.41 16.90
CA ASN A 100 -2.48 -2.56 17.00
C ASN A 100 -3.89 -2.37 16.42
N ILE A 101 -4.15 -1.25 15.75
CA ILE A 101 -5.40 -0.99 15.06
C ILE A 101 -5.24 -1.34 13.58
N GLU A 102 -6.11 -2.21 13.06
CA GLU A 102 -6.15 -2.59 11.64
C GLU A 102 -6.61 -1.41 10.76
N ILE A 103 -5.97 -1.21 9.60
CA ILE A 103 -6.18 -0.03 8.72
C ILE A 103 -6.53 -0.36 7.27
#